data_AF-A0A946NK74-F1
#
_entry.id   AF-A0A946NK74-F1
#
_cell.length_a   1.000
_cell.length_b   1.000
_cell.length_c   1.000
_cell.angle_alpha   90.00
_cell.angle_beta   90.00
_cell.angle_gamma   90.00
#
_symmetry.space_group_name_H-M   'P 1'
#
loop_
_entity.id
_entity.type
_entity.pdbx_description
1 polymer ?
#
loop_
_entity_poly.entity_id
_entity_poly.type
_entity_poly.pdbx_seq_one_letter_code
_entity_poly.pdbx_strand_id
1 'polypeptide(L)'
;YKVFWEWSEGVLNYAMLMGKIWTVFGWEIHIDKQANPRSLQNFPMQANGAEMLRLACCLATEAGIRICAPVHDAVLIEAPLNELDNCITKMQELMAKASELVLSGFRLRSDVDIIRYPDRYMDERGEKMWNTIQDCLNELDNHQTCASVNS
;
A
#
# COMPACT_ATOMS: atom_id res chain seq x y z
N TYR A 1 -0.87 8.56 26.35
CA TYR A 1 -1.15 9.27 25.09
C TYR A 1 -2.36 10.21 25.22
N LYS A 2 -2.31 11.24 26.07
CA LYS A 2 -3.47 12.14 26.31
C LYS A 2 -3.82 12.99 25.09
N VAL A 3 -2.80 13.58 24.46
CA VAL A 3 -2.94 14.43 23.27
C VAL A 3 -3.61 13.72 22.09
N PHE A 4 -3.30 12.44 21.88
CA PHE A 4 -3.92 11.64 20.81
C PHE A 4 -5.43 11.49 21.00
N TRP A 5 -5.89 11.19 22.23
CA TRP A 5 -7.31 11.03 22.51
C TRP A 5 -8.06 12.36 22.41
N GLU A 6 -7.47 13.44 22.91
CA GLU A 6 -8.04 14.80 22.76
C GLU A 6 -8.19 15.18 21.29
N TRP A 7 -7.18 14.89 20.46
CA TRP A 7 -7.26 15.10 19.01
C TRP A 7 -8.35 14.22 18.35
N SER A 8 -8.39 12.93 18.66
CA SER A 8 -9.34 11.98 18.08
C SER A 8 -10.79 12.32 18.43
N GLU A 9 -11.06 12.70 19.67
CA GLU A 9 -12.37 13.21 20.10
C GLU A 9 -12.70 14.54 19.41
N GLY A 10 -11.72 15.43 19.25
CA GLY A 10 -11.87 16.69 18.52
C GLY A 10 -12.30 16.48 17.06
N VAL A 11 -11.64 15.55 16.35
CA VAL A 11 -12.01 15.16 14.98
C VAL A 11 -13.45 14.67 14.93
N LEU A 12 -13.83 13.76 15.81
CA LEU A 12 -15.19 13.21 15.84
C LEU A 12 -16.24 14.30 16.09
N ASN A 13 -16.00 15.16 17.07
CA ASN A 13 -16.91 16.26 17.41
C ASN A 13 -17.08 17.22 16.23
N TYR A 14 -15.97 17.59 15.58
CA TYR A 14 -16.00 18.45 14.39
C TYR A 14 -16.79 17.79 13.25
N ALA A 15 -16.48 16.52 12.97
CA ALA A 15 -17.11 15.73 11.93
C ALA A 15 -18.64 15.67 12.09
N MET A 16 -19.11 15.39 13.30
CA MET A 16 -20.54 15.29 13.62
C MET A 16 -21.24 16.65 13.60
N LEU A 17 -20.56 17.73 14.00
CA LEU A 17 -21.13 19.08 14.01
C LEU A 17 -21.25 19.67 12.59
N MET A 18 -20.21 19.48 11.77
CA MET A 18 -20.10 20.10 10.44
C MET A 18 -20.59 19.19 9.32
N GLY A 19 -20.79 17.90 9.59
CA GLY A 19 -21.22 16.91 8.60
C GLY A 19 -20.17 16.60 7.52
N LYS A 20 -18.90 16.94 7.76
CA LYS A 20 -17.80 16.72 6.82
C LYS A 20 -16.43 16.73 7.48
N ILE A 21 -15.47 16.01 6.87
CA ILE A 21 -14.03 16.02 7.21
C ILE A 21 -13.20 15.86 5.93
N TRP A 22 -11.93 16.27 5.94
CA TRP A 22 -11.08 16.26 4.75
C TRP A 22 -9.60 15.90 5.05
N THR A 23 -8.85 15.54 4.00
CA THR A 23 -7.40 15.31 4.03
C THR A 23 -6.60 16.61 3.91
N VAL A 24 -5.28 16.58 4.14
CA VAL A 24 -4.37 17.74 4.00
C VAL A 24 -4.48 18.41 2.62
N PHE A 25 -4.72 17.64 1.55
CA PHE A 25 -4.91 18.15 0.19
C PHE A 25 -6.37 18.38 -0.20
N GLY A 26 -7.29 18.33 0.77
CA GLY A 26 -8.68 18.76 0.58
C GLY A 26 -9.63 17.69 0.05
N TRP A 27 -9.25 16.40 0.08
CA TRP A 27 -10.22 15.33 -0.23
C TRP A 27 -11.27 15.26 0.88
N GLU A 28 -12.48 15.72 0.59
CA GLU A 28 -13.59 15.83 1.54
C GLU A 28 -14.52 14.62 1.47
N ILE A 29 -14.99 14.17 2.63
CA ILE A 29 -16.14 13.26 2.74
C ILE A 29 -17.29 13.96 3.48
N HIS A 30 -18.51 13.70 3.02
CA HIS A 30 -19.72 14.10 3.72
C HIS A 30 -20.22 12.98 4.62
N ILE A 31 -20.74 13.36 5.77
CA ILE A 31 -21.03 12.46 6.88
C ILE A 31 -22.53 12.55 7.19
N ASP A 32 -23.18 11.39 7.26
CA ASP A 32 -24.57 11.29 7.68
C ASP A 32 -24.69 11.21 9.21
N LYS A 33 -25.92 11.29 9.72
CA LYS A 33 -26.19 11.22 11.17
C LYS A 33 -25.92 9.85 11.80
N GLN A 34 -25.71 8.80 11.01
CA GLN A 34 -25.46 7.43 11.48
C GLN A 34 -24.01 6.98 11.26
N ALA A 35 -23.12 7.91 10.90
CA ALA A 35 -21.74 7.59 10.61
C ALA A 35 -21.05 6.95 11.81
N ASN A 36 -20.33 5.85 11.54
CA ASN A 36 -19.61 5.10 12.55
C ASN A 36 -18.50 5.99 13.16
N PRO A 37 -18.55 6.30 14.47
CA PRO A 37 -17.55 7.15 15.12
C PRO A 37 -16.11 6.64 14.93
N ARG A 38 -15.91 5.31 14.92
CA ARG A 38 -14.58 4.71 14.73
C ARG A 38 -14.02 5.00 13.34
N SER A 39 -14.88 4.97 12.32
CA SER A 39 -14.47 5.29 10.94
C SER A 39 -14.05 6.75 10.82
N LEU A 40 -14.75 7.67 11.49
CA LEU A 40 -14.44 9.09 11.48
C LEU A 40 -13.12 9.40 12.20
N GLN A 41 -12.85 8.74 13.32
CA GLN A 41 -11.59 8.87 14.05
C GLN A 41 -10.40 8.31 13.26
N ASN A 42 -10.61 7.22 12.52
CA ASN A 42 -9.57 6.60 11.70
C ASN A 42 -9.33 7.31 10.36
N PHE A 43 -10.35 8.00 9.83
CA PHE A 43 -10.30 8.60 8.50
C PHE A 43 -9.09 9.52 8.32
N PRO A 44 -8.78 10.50 9.19
CA PRO A 44 -7.64 11.37 8.97
C PRO A 44 -6.31 10.62 8.88
N MET A 45 -6.12 9.56 9.65
CA MET A 45 -4.87 8.78 9.60
C MET A 45 -4.76 8.02 8.28
N GLN A 46 -5.81 7.28 7.91
CA GLN A 46 -5.80 6.44 6.70
C GLN A 46 -5.78 7.27 5.42
N ALA A 47 -6.63 8.30 5.34
CA ALA A 47 -6.78 9.10 4.14
C ALA A 47 -5.54 9.97 3.89
N ASN A 48 -4.92 10.56 4.91
CA ASN A 48 -3.63 11.24 4.73
C ASN A 48 -2.49 10.25 4.42
N GLY A 49 -2.56 9.00 4.92
CA GLY A 49 -1.71 7.89 4.47
C GLY A 49 -1.80 7.67 2.97
N ALA A 50 -3.02 7.58 2.44
CA ALA A 50 -3.27 7.42 1.02
C ALA A 50 -2.80 8.64 0.19
N GLU A 51 -2.94 9.87 0.71
CA GLU A 51 -2.39 11.06 0.06
C GLU A 51 -0.87 11.01 -0.06
N MET A 52 -0.17 10.57 1.00
CA MET A 52 1.28 10.39 0.97
C MET A 52 1.68 9.36 -0.09
N LEU A 53 0.99 8.21 -0.15
CA LEU A 53 1.29 7.17 -1.13
C LEU A 53 1.03 7.64 -2.56
N ARG A 54 -0.09 8.33 -2.79
CA ARG A 54 -0.42 8.93 -4.09
C ARG A 54 0.67 9.89 -4.54
N LEU A 55 1.11 10.79 -3.66
CA LEU A 55 2.17 11.75 -3.96
C LEU A 55 3.51 11.07 -4.21
N ALA A 56 3.87 10.05 -3.42
CA ALA A 56 5.07 9.27 -3.64
C ALA A 56 5.07 8.60 -5.03
N CYS A 57 3.93 8.05 -5.46
CA CYS A 57 3.80 7.48 -6.80
C CYS A 57 3.97 8.52 -7.92
N CYS A 58 3.39 9.72 -7.76
CA CYS A 58 3.60 10.81 -8.72
C CYS A 58 5.08 11.19 -8.82
N LEU A 59 5.74 11.45 -7.68
CA LEU A 59 7.14 11.81 -7.61
C LEU A 59 8.06 10.74 -8.21
N ALA A 60 7.79 9.47 -7.91
CA ALA A 60 8.56 8.34 -8.43
C ALA A 60 8.41 8.19 -9.94
N THR A 61 7.20 8.38 -10.46
CA THR A 61 6.94 8.37 -11.92
C THR A 61 7.71 9.49 -12.62
N GLU A 62 7.66 10.72 -12.08
CA GLU A 62 8.42 11.87 -12.59
C GLU A 62 9.93 11.67 -12.51
N ALA A 63 10.39 10.93 -11.50
CA ALA A 63 11.80 10.57 -11.31
C ALA A 63 12.28 9.41 -12.21
N GLY A 64 11.41 8.86 -13.07
CA GLY A 64 11.72 7.75 -13.98
C GLY A 64 11.75 6.36 -13.31
N ILE A 65 11.23 6.22 -12.09
CA ILE A 65 11.12 4.94 -11.41
C ILE A 65 9.91 4.19 -11.96
N ARG A 66 10.09 2.92 -12.35
CA ARG A 66 8.97 2.07 -12.76
C ARG A 66 8.22 1.55 -11.53
N ILE A 67 7.00 2.04 -11.38
CA ILE A 67 6.06 1.59 -10.37
C ILE A 67 5.20 0.48 -10.96
N CYS A 68 5.19 -0.68 -10.32
CA CYS A 68 4.30 -1.77 -10.69
C CYS A 68 2.91 -1.55 -10.10
N ALA A 69 2.84 -1.33 -8.77
CA ALA A 69 1.59 -1.11 -8.06
C ALA A 69 1.82 -0.49 -6.66
N PRO A 70 0.90 0.35 -6.16
CA PRO A 70 0.75 0.59 -4.73
C PRO A 70 0.08 -0.62 -4.05
N VAL A 71 0.59 -1.02 -2.89
CA VAL A 71 0.09 -2.15 -2.09
C VAL A 71 -0.05 -1.70 -0.64
N HIS A 72 -1.29 -1.48 -0.19
CA HIS A 72 -1.58 -0.92 1.13
C HIS A 72 -0.85 0.41 1.37
N ASP A 73 0.21 0.41 2.17
CA ASP A 73 1.08 1.54 2.51
C ASP A 73 2.49 1.43 1.87
N ALA A 74 2.69 0.43 1.01
CA ALA A 74 3.93 0.19 0.26
C ALA A 74 3.77 0.44 -1.24
N VAL A 75 4.90 0.55 -1.94
CA VAL A 75 4.97 0.64 -3.41
C VAL A 75 5.88 -0.44 -3.94
N LEU A 76 5.37 -1.24 -4.86
CA LEU A 76 6.16 -2.20 -5.62
C LEU A 76 6.81 -1.50 -6.82
N ILE A 77 8.14 -1.58 -6.90
CA ILE A 77 8.94 -1.03 -8.00
C ILE A 77 9.74 -2.11 -8.69
N GLU A 78 10.06 -1.90 -9.97
CA GLU A 78 10.94 -2.79 -10.74
C GLU A 78 12.14 -2.05 -11.33
N ALA A 79 13.31 -2.67 -11.27
CA ALA A 79 14.54 -2.13 -11.84
C ALA A 79 15.49 -3.26 -12.27
N PRO A 80 16.39 -3.01 -13.25
CA PRO A 80 17.51 -3.89 -13.53
C PRO A 80 18.35 -4.14 -12.27
N LEU A 81 18.87 -5.36 -12.08
CA LEU A 81 19.60 -5.74 -10.85
C LEU A 81 20.82 -4.84 -10.55
N ASN A 82 21.49 -4.35 -11.59
CA ASN A 82 22.62 -3.42 -11.48
C ASN A 82 22.23 -1.99 -11.05
N GLU A 83 20.94 -1.65 -11.12
CA GLU A 83 20.41 -0.33 -10.76
C GLU A 83 19.46 -0.38 -9.55
N LEU A 84 19.13 -1.58 -9.07
CA LEU A 84 18.11 -1.81 -8.06
C LEU A 84 18.38 -1.03 -6.76
N ASP A 85 19.61 -1.09 -6.23
CA ASP A 85 19.94 -0.43 -4.96
C ASP A 85 19.84 1.12 -5.06
N ASN A 86 20.20 1.69 -6.22
CA ASN A 86 20.02 3.11 -6.51
C ASN A 86 18.54 3.46 -6.64
N CYS A 87 17.75 2.62 -7.30
CA CYS A 87 16.31 2.79 -7.46
C CYS A 87 15.60 2.75 -6.10
N ILE A 88 15.97 1.80 -5.23
CA ILE A 88 15.48 1.68 -3.85
C ILE A 88 15.78 2.96 -3.07
N THR A 89 17.04 3.40 -3.05
CA THR A 89 17.46 4.58 -2.30
C THR A 89 16.70 5.83 -2.77
N LYS A 90 16.54 5.99 -4.08
CA LYS A 90 15.78 7.09 -4.66
C LYS A 90 14.30 7.00 -4.27
N MET A 91 13.70 5.82 -4.35
CA MET A 91 12.30 5.62 -3.97
C MET A 91 12.05 5.96 -2.50
N GLN A 92 12.93 5.52 -1.59
CA GLN A 92 12.81 5.84 -0.16
C GLN A 92 12.87 7.35 0.10
N GLU A 93 13.77 8.08 -0.58
CA GLU A 93 13.84 9.54 -0.46
C GLU A 93 12.56 10.21 -0.97
N LEU A 94 11.96 9.70 -2.04
CA LEU A 94 10.69 10.24 -2.56
C LEU A 94 9.51 9.95 -1.64
N MET A 95 9.45 8.77 -1.01
CA MET A 95 8.46 8.46 0.02
C MET A 95 8.63 9.35 1.26
N ALA A 96 9.89 9.56 1.70
CA ALA A 96 10.19 10.49 2.78
C ALA A 96 9.76 11.91 2.42
N LYS A 97 10.02 12.35 1.18
CA LYS A 97 9.59 13.68 0.71
C LYS A 97 8.07 13.83 0.65
N ALA A 98 7.35 12.79 0.21
CA ALA A 98 5.90 12.80 0.19
C ALA A 98 5.32 12.95 1.61
N SER A 99 5.90 12.23 2.57
CA SER A 99 5.48 12.37 3.98
C SER A 99 5.79 13.75 4.57
N GLU A 100 6.94 14.35 4.22
CA GLU A 100 7.31 15.71 4.63
C GLU A 100 6.25 16.73 4.17
N LEU A 101 5.77 16.60 2.94
CA LEU A 101 4.78 17.52 2.35
C LEU A 101 3.40 17.40 3.01
N VAL A 102 3.00 16.19 3.43
CA VAL A 102 1.70 15.95 4.09
C VAL A 102 1.76 16.25 5.59
N LEU A 103 2.85 15.91 6.26
CA LEU A 103 3.00 15.97 7.71
C LEU A 103 3.75 17.23 8.18
N SER A 104 3.64 18.33 7.42
CA SER A 104 4.19 19.64 7.79
C SER A 104 5.68 19.62 8.16
N GLY A 105 6.50 18.95 7.34
CA GLY A 105 7.95 18.85 7.51
C GLY A 105 8.44 17.54 8.15
N PHE A 106 7.53 16.67 8.62
CA PHE A 106 7.93 15.41 9.23
C PHE A 106 8.16 14.30 8.19
N ARG A 107 9.37 13.72 8.17
CA ARG A 107 9.75 12.64 7.28
C ARG A 107 9.56 11.27 7.93
N LEU A 108 8.78 10.41 7.27
CA LEU A 108 8.66 8.99 7.60
C LEU A 108 9.81 8.18 7.01
N ARG A 109 10.16 7.10 7.69
CA ARG A 109 11.07 6.07 7.18
C ARG A 109 10.23 4.95 6.55
N SER A 110 10.74 4.36 5.48
CA SER A 110 10.17 3.17 4.86
C SER A 110 11.15 2.01 4.93
N ASP A 111 10.62 0.84 5.26
CA ASP A 111 11.33 -0.42 5.14
C ASP A 111 11.34 -0.90 3.68
N VAL A 112 12.26 -1.82 3.34
CA VAL A 112 12.42 -2.33 1.99
C VAL A 112 12.56 -3.84 2.02
N ASP A 113 11.66 -4.51 1.32
CA ASP A 113 11.77 -5.92 1.01
C ASP A 113 12.29 -6.09 -0.42
N ILE A 114 13.44 -6.74 -0.56
CA ILE A 114 14.12 -6.91 -1.85
C ILE A 114 13.94 -8.35 -2.33
N ILE A 115 13.43 -8.51 -3.55
CA ILE A 115 13.34 -9.80 -4.21
C ILE A 115 14.18 -9.76 -5.47
N ARG A 116 15.18 -10.64 -5.53
CA ARG A 116 16.09 -10.78 -6.66
C ARG A 116 15.79 -12.09 -7.36
N TYR A 117 15.73 -12.07 -8.69
CA TYR A 117 15.65 -13.30 -9.47
C TYR A 117 16.77 -14.27 -9.03
N PRO A 118 16.48 -15.58 -8.83
CA PRO A 118 15.28 -16.32 -9.22
C PRO A 118 14.11 -16.29 -8.20
N ASP A 119 14.26 -15.59 -7.08
CA ASP A 119 13.22 -15.49 -6.05
C ASP A 119 12.00 -14.71 -6.58
N ARG A 120 10.80 -15.04 -6.09
CA ARG A 120 9.53 -14.44 -6.53
C ARG A 120 8.83 -13.75 -5.35
N TYR A 121 8.20 -12.61 -5.63
CA TYR A 121 7.30 -11.97 -4.66
C TYR A 121 6.08 -12.85 -4.44
N MET A 122 5.85 -13.23 -3.18
CA MET A 122 4.66 -13.95 -2.75
C MET A 122 4.06 -13.20 -1.56
N ASP A 123 2.87 -12.64 -1.75
CA ASP A 123 2.05 -12.14 -0.64
C ASP A 123 1.51 -13.33 0.19
N GLU A 124 1.20 -13.14 1.47
CA GLU A 124 0.66 -14.21 2.35
C GLU A 124 -0.65 -14.83 1.78
N ARG A 125 -1.43 -14.03 1.04
CA ARG A 125 -2.61 -14.53 0.28
C ARG A 125 -2.21 -15.19 -1.04
N GLY A 126 -1.13 -14.71 -1.66
CA GLY A 126 -0.56 -15.26 -2.89
C GLY A 126 0.04 -16.65 -2.69
N GLU A 127 0.67 -16.92 -1.54
CA GLU A 127 1.24 -18.23 -1.21
C GLU A 127 0.16 -19.33 -1.16
N LYS A 128 -0.98 -19.06 -0.51
CA LYS A 128 -2.11 -20.02 -0.47
C LYS A 128 -2.68 -20.29 -1.85
N MET A 129 -2.88 -19.25 -2.65
CA MET A 129 -3.40 -19.39 -4.02
C MET A 129 -2.40 -20.12 -4.92
N TRP A 130 -1.11 -19.82 -4.79
CA TRP A 130 -0.03 -20.46 -5.54
C TRP A 130 0.13 -21.93 -5.20
N ASN A 131 0.11 -22.28 -3.91
CA ASN A 131 0.11 -23.68 -3.48
C ASN A 131 -1.10 -24.43 -4.04
N THR A 132 -2.28 -23.80 -4.03
CA THR A 132 -3.49 -24.38 -4.63
C THR A 132 -3.33 -24.60 -6.15
N ILE A 133 -2.77 -23.64 -6.88
CA ILE A 133 -2.52 -23.77 -8.33
C ILE A 133 -1.47 -24.86 -8.61
N GLN A 134 -0.40 -24.91 -7.81
CA GLN A 134 0.67 -25.90 -7.94
C GLN A 134 0.13 -27.31 -7.66
N ASP A 135 -0.73 -27.46 -6.65
CA ASP A 135 -1.40 -28.71 -6.33
C ASP A 135 -2.33 -29.14 -7.48
N CYS A 136 -3.14 -28.22 -8.04
CA CYS A 136 -3.95 -28.52 -9.21
C CYS A 136 -3.13 -28.90 -10.45
N LEU A 137 -1.98 -28.25 -10.69
CA LEU A 137 -1.10 -28.59 -11.80
C LEU A 137 -0.48 -29.97 -11.62
N ASN A 138 -0.04 -30.31 -10.40
CA ASN A 138 0.48 -31.63 -10.06
C ASN A 138 -0.60 -32.72 -10.22
N GLU A 139 -1.86 -32.43 -9.89
CA GLU A 139 -2.98 -33.35 -10.13
C GLU A 139 -3.25 -33.57 -11.63
N LEU A 140 -3.16 -32.52 -12.45
CA LEU A 140 -3.34 -32.62 -13.90
C LEU A 140 -2.20 -33.40 -14.58
N ASP A 141 -0.95 -33.21 -14.15
CA ASP A 141 0.20 -33.98 -14.64
C ASP A 141 0.10 -35.46 -14.23
N ASN A 142 -0.41 -35.76 -13.03
CA ASN A 142 -0.66 -37.14 -12.59
C ASN A 142 -1.81 -37.81 -13.38
N HIS A 143 -2.80 -37.04 -13.86
CA HIS A 143 -3.90 -37.57 -14.67
C HIS A 143 -3.57 -37.77 -16.16
N GLN A 144 -2.52 -37.15 -16.70
CA GLN A 144 -2.04 -37.43 -18.06
C GLN A 144 -1.25 -38.75 -18.19
N THR A 145 -0.75 -39.31 -17.08
CA THR A 145 0.10 -40.51 -17.13
C THR A 145 -0.69 -41.83 -17.23
N CYS A 146 -2.02 -41.82 -17.01
CA CYS A 146 -2.86 -43.02 -17.07
C CYS A 146 -3.58 -43.22 -18.43
N ALA A 147 -3.41 -42.31 -19.40
CA ALA A 147 -4.07 -42.37 -20.70
C ALA A 147 -3.08 -42.59 -21.85
N SER A 148 -2.16 -43.55 -21.73
CA SER A 148 -1.45 -44.09 -22.89
C SER A 148 -0.98 -45.53 -22.68
N VAL A 149 -1.90 -46.49 -22.71
CA VAL A 149 -1.61 -47.83 -23.23
C VAL A 149 -2.85 -48.34 -23.97
N ASN A 150 -2.88 -48.16 -25.29
CA ASN A 150 -3.65 -49.00 -26.20
C ASN A 150 -2.75 -49.29 -27.41
N SER A 151 -2.12 -50.46 -27.39
CA SER A 151 -1.73 -51.27 -28.56
C SER A 151 -1.53 -52.70 -28.08
#